data_AF-A0A3D3T8E2-F1
#
_entry.id   AF-A0A3D3T8E2-F1
#
_cell.length_a   1.000
_cell.length_b   1.000
_cell.length_c   1.000
_cell.angle_alpha   90.00
_cell.angle_beta   90.00
_cell.angle_gamma   90.00
#
_symmetry.space_group_name_H-M   'P 1'
#
loop_
_entity.id
_entity.type
_entity.pdbx_description
1 polymer ?
#
loop_
_entity_poly.entity_id
_entity_poly.type
_entity_poly.pdbx_seq_one_letter_code
_entity_poly.pdbx_strand_id
1 'polypeptide(L)'
;QAMHASLSAGETVFPATAKQTSAPRPRRSESGIIVEGLDNCMVKFSKCCTPVPGDPVVGFITRGYGVSIHRKDCPNADPARRKPEEAGRWVEVSWVDGEQTSYHTSLEVSAKDRDGLALDVAMALSAQKAKLSNMSARAQPDGYAVVILDLVVKDQKELTSIINKLSQVPGVLGVRRATG
;
A
#
# COMPACT_ATOMS: atom_id res chain seq x y z
N GLN A 1 2.49 39.57 78.21
CA GLN A 1 1.05 39.18 78.15
C GLN A 1 0.49 39.86 76.91
N ALA A 2 0.70 39.29 75.71
CA ALA A 2 -0.08 38.21 75.10
C ALA A 2 -1.53 38.64 74.84
N MET A 3 -1.78 39.21 73.66
CA MET A 3 -3.10 39.47 73.10
C MET A 3 -3.23 38.64 71.82
N HIS A 4 -4.23 37.78 71.80
CA HIS A 4 -4.59 36.85 70.74
C HIS A 4 -5.10 37.56 69.47
N ALA A 5 -4.73 37.04 68.30
CA ALA A 5 -5.54 37.09 67.09
C ALA A 5 -5.17 35.92 66.16
N SER A 6 -5.96 34.85 66.19
CA SER A 6 -5.89 33.74 65.24
C SER A 6 -6.59 34.12 63.94
N LEU A 7 -5.84 34.17 62.84
CA LEU A 7 -6.36 34.27 61.48
C LEU A 7 -6.59 32.86 60.93
N SER A 8 -7.84 32.51 60.61
CA SER A 8 -8.21 31.27 59.92
C SER A 8 -7.89 31.40 58.43
N ALA A 9 -6.88 30.68 57.95
CA ALA A 9 -6.64 30.51 56.52
C ALA A 9 -7.66 29.51 55.95
N GLY A 10 -8.46 29.98 54.99
CA GLY A 10 -9.42 29.15 54.26
C GLY A 10 -8.70 28.12 53.38
N GLU A 11 -9.20 26.88 53.43
CA GLU A 11 -8.71 25.76 52.64
C GLU A 11 -9.25 25.89 51.20
N THR A 12 -8.37 26.26 50.27
CA THR A 12 -8.69 26.28 48.83
C THR A 12 -8.75 24.85 48.30
N VAL A 13 -9.97 24.37 48.03
CA VAL A 13 -10.21 23.09 47.37
C VAL A 13 -9.84 23.21 45.89
N PHE A 14 -8.73 22.59 45.49
CA PHE A 14 -8.37 22.44 44.07
C PHE A 14 -9.20 21.31 43.44
N PRO A 15 -9.90 21.52 42.32
CA PRO A 15 -10.61 20.44 41.65
C PRO A 15 -9.61 19.43 41.07
N ALA A 16 -9.84 18.15 41.37
CA ALA A 16 -9.06 17.04 40.86
C ALA A 16 -9.05 17.03 39.32
N THR A 17 -7.87 17.12 38.74
CA THR A 17 -7.65 17.03 37.29
C THR A 17 -8.18 15.69 36.79
N ALA A 18 -9.25 15.72 36.00
CA ALA A 18 -9.79 14.56 35.31
C ALA A 18 -8.68 13.91 34.48
N LYS A 19 -8.42 12.62 34.74
CA LYS A 19 -7.45 11.80 34.03
C LYS A 19 -7.94 11.66 32.57
N GLN A 20 -7.41 12.51 31.69
CA GLN A 20 -7.65 12.40 30.25
C GLN A 20 -7.13 11.04 29.78
N THR A 21 -8.03 10.12 29.47
CA THR A 21 -7.71 8.91 28.72
C THR A 21 -7.20 9.33 27.36
N SER A 22 -5.88 9.31 27.16
CA SER A 22 -5.29 9.55 25.84
C SER A 22 -5.83 8.49 24.89
N ALA A 23 -6.55 8.94 23.86
CA ALA A 23 -6.91 8.11 22.72
C ALA A 23 -5.65 7.37 22.23
N PRO A 24 -5.75 6.08 21.86
CA PRO A 24 -4.59 5.34 21.37
C PRO A 24 -4.01 6.09 20.18
N ARG A 25 -2.73 6.47 20.28
CA ARG A 25 -2.00 7.08 19.16
C ARG A 25 -2.02 6.08 18.01
N PRO A 26 -2.25 6.51 16.75
CA PRO A 26 -2.19 5.60 15.62
C PRO A 26 -0.84 4.90 15.63
N ARG A 27 -0.86 3.56 15.63
CA ARG A 27 0.33 2.73 15.57
C ARG A 27 1.00 3.00 14.22
N ARG A 28 2.05 3.82 14.23
CA ARG A 28 2.91 3.99 13.05
C ARG A 28 3.62 2.67 12.80
N SER A 29 3.59 2.20 11.56
CA SER A 29 4.36 1.03 11.13
C SER A 29 5.41 1.49 10.12
N GLU A 30 6.61 0.91 10.18
CA GLU A 30 7.66 1.22 9.21
C GLU A 30 7.24 0.82 7.78
N SER A 31 6.49 -0.27 7.64
CA SER A 31 6.00 -0.82 6.36
C SER A 31 4.69 -0.21 5.85
N GLY A 32 3.97 0.57 6.66
CA GLY A 32 2.61 1.03 6.36
C GLY A 32 1.54 -0.06 6.47
N ILE A 33 1.85 -1.21 7.10
CA ILE A 33 0.93 -2.31 7.35
C ILE A 33 0.90 -2.66 8.84
N ILE A 34 -0.30 -2.80 9.38
CA ILE A 34 -0.55 -3.48 10.66
C ILE A 34 -1.06 -4.88 10.36
N VAL A 35 -0.54 -5.86 11.09
CA VAL A 35 -1.03 -7.23 11.09
C VAL A 35 -1.82 -7.46 12.37
N GLU A 36 -3.06 -7.91 12.25
CA GLU A 36 -3.90 -8.14 13.41
C GLU A 36 -3.36 -9.29 14.27
N GLY A 37 -3.30 -9.06 15.59
CA GLY A 37 -2.85 -10.05 16.56
C GLY A 37 -1.34 -10.34 16.56
N LEU A 38 -0.54 -9.67 15.72
CA LEU A 38 0.91 -9.83 15.66
C LEU A 38 1.62 -8.49 15.83
N ASP A 39 2.36 -8.36 16.94
CA ASP A 39 3.26 -7.22 17.15
C ASP A 39 4.65 -7.53 16.58
N ASN A 40 5.26 -6.54 15.91
CA ASN A 40 6.65 -6.58 15.46
C ASN A 40 7.01 -7.77 14.54
N CYS A 41 6.13 -8.13 13.60
CA CYS A 41 6.43 -9.14 12.58
C CYS A 41 7.04 -8.53 11.31
N MET A 42 7.93 -9.27 10.66
CA MET A 42 8.50 -8.85 9.37
C MET A 42 7.44 -8.86 8.28
N VAL A 43 7.15 -7.70 7.69
CA VAL A 43 6.20 -7.56 6.57
C VAL A 43 6.95 -7.57 5.25
N LYS A 44 6.46 -8.33 4.28
CA LYS A 44 7.00 -8.36 2.92
C LYS A 44 5.89 -8.26 1.88
N PHE A 45 5.95 -7.26 1.01
CA PHE A 45 5.02 -7.14 -0.10
C PHE A 45 5.31 -8.16 -1.20
N SER A 46 4.27 -8.86 -1.65
CA SER A 46 4.39 -9.92 -2.64
C SER A 46 4.63 -9.36 -4.05
N LYS A 47 5.62 -9.94 -4.75
CA LYS A 47 5.96 -9.54 -6.13
C LYS A 47 4.92 -9.95 -7.18
N CYS A 48 4.06 -10.92 -6.88
CA CYS A 48 3.06 -11.40 -7.85
C CYS A 48 1.91 -10.43 -8.07
N CYS A 49 1.51 -9.63 -7.08
CA CYS A 49 0.39 -8.69 -7.20
C CYS A 49 0.75 -7.25 -6.82
N THR A 50 1.95 -7.03 -6.25
CA THR A 50 2.53 -5.72 -5.93
C THR A 50 1.50 -4.77 -5.28
N PRO A 51 1.00 -5.10 -4.08
CA PRO A 51 -0.01 -4.30 -3.38
C PRO A 51 0.53 -2.90 -3.06
N VAL A 52 -0.35 -1.89 -3.17
CA VAL A 52 -0.06 -0.49 -2.84
C VAL A 52 -1.13 0.05 -1.88
N PRO A 53 -0.85 1.11 -1.11
CA PRO A 53 -1.82 1.69 -0.20
C PRO A 53 -3.17 2.00 -0.87
N GLY A 54 -4.25 1.53 -0.24
CA GLY A 54 -5.62 1.59 -0.78
C GLY A 54 -6.12 0.28 -1.39
N ASP A 55 -5.22 -0.68 -1.68
CA ASP A 55 -5.64 -2.00 -2.12
C ASP A 55 -6.28 -2.81 -0.98
N PRO A 56 -7.35 -3.57 -1.24
CA PRO A 56 -7.78 -4.62 -0.33
C PRO A 56 -6.69 -5.68 -0.20
N VAL A 57 -6.18 -5.89 1.01
CA VAL A 57 -5.02 -6.76 1.28
C VAL A 57 -5.34 -7.91 2.22
N VAL A 58 -4.53 -8.97 2.14
CA VAL A 58 -4.53 -10.14 3.04
C VAL A 58 -3.08 -10.53 3.35
N GLY A 59 -2.82 -10.96 4.58
CA GLY A 59 -1.52 -11.48 4.99
C GLY A 59 -1.49 -13.00 4.99
N PHE A 60 -0.33 -13.57 4.65
CA PHE A 60 -0.06 -15.00 4.76
C PHE A 60 1.23 -15.23 5.55
N ILE A 61 1.16 -16.02 6.63
CA ILE A 61 2.30 -16.38 7.47
C ILE A 61 3.21 -17.35 6.71
N THR A 62 4.45 -16.94 6.47
CA THR A 62 5.47 -17.74 5.78
C THR A 62 6.26 -18.63 6.75
N ARG A 63 7.01 -19.62 6.24
CA ARG A 63 7.75 -20.62 7.05
C ARG A 63 8.99 -20.06 7.78
N GLY A 64 9.06 -18.75 8.01
CA GLY A 64 10.19 -18.05 8.63
C GLY A 64 9.80 -16.79 9.42
N TYR A 65 8.59 -16.78 10.00
CA TYR A 65 8.06 -15.72 10.88
C TYR A 65 7.80 -14.35 10.23
N GLY A 66 7.75 -14.27 8.90
CA GLY A 66 7.31 -13.09 8.16
C GLY A 66 5.91 -13.25 7.57
N VAL A 67 5.21 -12.13 7.37
CA VAL A 67 3.90 -12.06 6.73
C VAL A 67 4.06 -11.52 5.31
N SER A 68 3.65 -12.33 4.32
CA SER A 68 3.60 -11.92 2.92
C SER A 68 2.27 -11.21 2.65
N ILE A 69 2.32 -9.99 2.14
CA ILE A 69 1.14 -9.17 1.86
C ILE A 69 0.75 -9.33 0.41
N HIS A 70 -0.49 -9.76 0.19
CA HIS A 70 -1.10 -9.90 -1.12
C HIS A 70 -2.33 -9.02 -1.22
N ARG A 71 -2.72 -8.68 -2.45
CA ARG A 71 -4.09 -8.24 -2.72
C ARG A 71 -5.07 -9.38 -2.47
N LYS A 72 -6.27 -9.07 -2.00
CA LYS A 72 -7.33 -10.06 -1.76
C LYS A 72 -7.76 -10.81 -3.03
N ASP A 73 -7.61 -10.18 -4.20
CA ASP A 73 -7.93 -10.77 -5.49
C ASP A 73 -6.72 -11.42 -6.19
N CYS A 74 -5.59 -11.59 -5.49
CA CYS A 74 -4.43 -12.24 -6.05
C CYS A 74 -4.68 -13.75 -6.20
N PRO A 75 -4.57 -14.34 -7.41
CA PRO A 75 -4.82 -15.76 -7.62
C PRO A 75 -3.79 -16.66 -6.91
N ASN A 76 -2.59 -16.13 -6.64
CA ASN A 76 -1.57 -16.81 -5.84
C ASN A 76 -1.83 -16.73 -4.34
N ALA A 77 -2.78 -15.90 -3.90
CA ALA A 77 -3.22 -15.76 -2.53
C ALA A 77 -4.62 -16.33 -2.30
N ASP A 78 -5.02 -17.32 -3.10
CA ASP A 78 -6.30 -18.01 -2.96
C ASP A 78 -6.20 -19.11 -1.88
N PRO A 79 -6.98 -19.02 -0.78
CA PRO A 79 -7.03 -20.06 0.25
C PRO A 79 -7.39 -21.44 -0.30
N ALA A 80 -8.22 -21.54 -1.34
CA ALA A 80 -8.64 -22.80 -1.93
C ALA A 80 -7.50 -23.53 -2.65
N ARG A 81 -6.44 -22.82 -3.04
CA ARG A 81 -5.25 -23.37 -3.70
C ARG A 81 -4.15 -23.79 -2.72
N ARG A 82 -4.39 -23.66 -1.40
CA ARG A 82 -3.41 -24.00 -0.36
C ARG A 82 -3.65 -25.36 0.27
N LYS A 83 -2.60 -25.92 0.84
CA LYS A 83 -2.67 -27.22 1.55
C LYS A 83 -3.50 -27.05 2.83
N PRO A 84 -4.26 -28.07 3.27
CA PRO A 84 -5.06 -28.00 4.50
C PRO A 84 -4.28 -27.58 5.74
N GLU A 85 -3.02 -28.02 5.85
CA GLU A 85 -2.08 -27.66 6.92
C GLU A 85 -1.76 -26.16 6.99
N GLU A 86 -2.02 -25.40 5.93
CA GLU A 86 -1.73 -23.97 5.81
C GLU A 86 -2.97 -23.10 6.04
N ALA A 87 -4.15 -23.70 6.30
CA ALA A 87 -5.41 -22.98 6.46
C ALA A 87 -5.36 -21.93 7.59
N GLY A 88 -4.66 -22.22 8.70
CA GLY A 88 -4.50 -21.30 9.84
C GLY A 88 -3.45 -20.20 9.66
N ARG A 89 -2.90 -20.02 8.45
CA ARG A 89 -1.81 -19.05 8.18
C ARG A 89 -2.28 -17.75 7.55
N TRP A 90 -3.57 -17.60 7.29
CA TRP A 90 -4.15 -16.35 6.81
C TRP A 90 -4.37 -15.40 7.98
N VAL A 91 -3.95 -14.15 7.82
CA VAL A 91 -4.10 -13.11 8.83
C VAL A 91 -4.69 -11.86 8.21
N GLU A 92 -5.52 -11.17 8.99
CA GLU A 92 -6.04 -9.87 8.62
C GLU A 92 -4.94 -8.82 8.73
N VAL A 93 -4.90 -7.93 7.73
CA VAL A 93 -3.91 -6.87 7.62
C VAL A 93 -4.58 -5.61 7.12
N SER A 94 -4.13 -4.46 7.60
CA SER A 94 -4.68 -3.16 7.23
C SER A 94 -3.57 -2.16 6.92
N TRP A 95 -3.82 -1.31 5.93
CA TRP A 95 -2.97 -0.15 5.66
C TRP A 95 -3.07 0.86 6.80
N VAL A 96 -1.93 1.46 7.16
CA VAL A 96 -1.85 2.61 8.05
C VAL A 96 -0.84 3.60 7.52
N ASP A 97 -0.89 4.83 8.03
CA ASP A 97 0.15 5.81 7.76
C ASP A 97 1.49 5.28 8.31
N GLY A 98 2.40 4.98 7.38
CA GLY A 98 3.76 4.54 7.67
C GLY A 98 4.81 5.55 7.26
N GLU A 99 6.06 5.27 7.63
CA GLU A 99 7.20 6.06 7.14
C GLU A 99 7.54 5.75 5.68
N GLN A 100 7.10 4.58 5.18
CA GLN A 100 7.27 4.23 3.78
C GLN A 100 6.41 5.12 2.87
N THR A 101 7.08 5.99 2.10
CA THR A 101 6.41 6.93 1.19
C THR A 101 6.27 6.44 -0.23
N SER A 102 6.74 5.22 -0.54
CA SER A 102 6.79 4.72 -1.91
C SER A 102 6.76 3.21 -2.01
N TYR A 103 5.97 2.70 -2.96
CA TYR A 103 5.65 1.31 -3.18
C TYR A 103 5.90 0.93 -4.63
N HIS A 104 6.49 -0.24 -4.86
CA HIS A 104 6.74 -0.75 -6.20
C HIS A 104 5.49 -1.43 -6.75
N THR A 105 5.16 -1.17 -8.01
CA THR A 105 4.07 -1.85 -8.72
C THR A 105 4.39 -2.05 -10.19
N SER A 106 3.68 -2.96 -10.84
CA SER A 106 3.89 -3.27 -12.26
C SER A 106 2.57 -3.17 -13.04
N LEU A 107 2.65 -2.53 -14.21
CA LEU A 107 1.55 -2.43 -15.17
C LEU A 107 1.94 -3.13 -16.47
N GLU A 108 0.96 -3.78 -17.08
CA GLU A 108 1.01 -4.24 -18.45
C GLU A 108 0.02 -3.44 -19.29
N VAL A 109 0.53 -2.84 -20.36
CA VAL A 109 -0.22 -2.10 -21.36
C VAL A 109 -0.29 -2.94 -22.62
N SER A 110 -1.50 -3.25 -23.07
CA SER A 110 -1.75 -3.88 -24.37
C SER A 110 -2.15 -2.80 -25.36
N ALA A 111 -1.50 -2.75 -26.51
CA ALA A 111 -1.74 -1.72 -27.53
C ALA A 111 -1.61 -2.30 -28.95
N LYS A 112 -2.11 -1.60 -29.96
CA LYS A 112 -1.75 -1.86 -31.35
C LYS A 112 -0.29 -1.49 -31.59
N ASP A 113 0.44 -2.35 -32.30
CA ASP A 113 1.83 -2.04 -32.64
C ASP A 113 1.87 -0.96 -33.74
N ARG A 114 2.60 0.12 -33.46
CA ARG A 114 2.77 1.24 -34.37
C ARG A 114 4.01 2.05 -34.03
N ASP A 115 4.48 2.77 -35.04
CA ASP A 115 5.56 3.75 -34.86
C ASP A 115 5.20 4.77 -33.78
N GLY A 116 6.17 5.06 -32.92
CA GLY A 116 6.05 6.03 -31.85
C GLY A 116 5.31 5.55 -30.59
N LEU A 117 4.78 4.31 -30.54
CA LEU A 117 4.05 3.82 -29.36
C LEU A 117 4.85 3.97 -28.05
N ALA A 118 6.11 3.54 -28.05
CA ALA A 118 6.97 3.62 -26.86
C ALA A 118 7.21 5.08 -26.42
N LEU A 119 7.35 6.01 -27.38
CA LEU A 119 7.51 7.43 -27.11
C LEU A 119 6.24 8.02 -26.49
N ASP A 120 5.06 7.71 -27.05
CA ASP A 120 3.79 8.22 -26.53
C ASP A 120 3.51 7.73 -25.11
N VAL A 121 3.83 6.46 -24.82
CA VAL A 121 3.74 5.89 -23.47
C VAL A 121 4.71 6.60 -22.52
N ALA A 122 5.96 6.82 -22.92
CA ALA A 122 6.95 7.54 -22.11
C ALA A 122 6.53 9.00 -21.83
N MET A 123 5.97 9.69 -22.83
CA MET A 123 5.44 11.05 -22.67
C MET A 123 4.24 11.09 -21.71
N ALA A 124 3.33 10.12 -21.82
CA ALA A 124 2.18 10.00 -20.92
C ALA A 124 2.61 9.80 -19.46
N LEU A 125 3.62 8.94 -19.22
CA LEU A 125 4.21 8.73 -17.89
C LEU A 125 4.90 9.99 -17.36
N SER A 126 5.68 10.66 -18.21
CA SER A 126 6.37 11.91 -17.87
C SER A 126 5.38 13.02 -17.46
N ALA A 127 4.26 13.15 -18.17
CA ALA A 127 3.20 14.11 -17.83
C ALA A 127 2.56 13.84 -16.46
N GLN A 128 2.55 12.59 -16.00
CA GLN A 128 2.12 12.21 -14.64
C GLN A 128 3.22 12.33 -13.60
N LYS A 129 4.45 12.70 -14.01
CA LYS A 129 5.65 12.67 -13.17
C LYS A 129 5.88 11.28 -12.54
N ALA A 130 5.47 10.23 -13.26
CA ALA A 130 5.55 8.87 -12.77
C ALA A 130 7.02 8.43 -12.63
N LYS A 131 7.38 7.89 -11.47
CA LYS A 131 8.72 7.35 -11.25
C LYS A 131 8.81 5.93 -11.82
N LEU A 132 9.54 5.80 -12.92
CA LEU A 132 9.73 4.54 -13.63
C LEU A 132 11.05 3.89 -13.21
N SER A 133 11.00 2.59 -12.92
CA SER A 133 12.18 1.76 -12.64
C SER A 133 12.56 0.89 -13.84
N ASN A 134 11.58 0.48 -14.64
CA ASN A 134 11.79 -0.29 -15.86
C ASN A 134 10.63 -0.07 -16.85
N MET A 135 10.96 -0.07 -18.14
CA MET A 135 10.00 -0.08 -19.24
C MET A 135 10.51 -1.03 -20.30
N SER A 136 9.65 -1.95 -20.74
CA SER A 136 9.94 -2.88 -21.81
C SER A 136 8.76 -2.96 -22.76
N ALA A 137 8.97 -2.52 -24.00
CA ALA A 137 7.98 -2.65 -25.08
C ALA A 137 8.40 -3.77 -26.03
N ARG A 138 7.47 -4.67 -26.35
CA ARG A 138 7.70 -5.76 -27.30
C ARG A 138 6.53 -5.84 -28.27
N ALA A 139 6.84 -5.80 -29.56
CA ALA A 139 5.90 -6.13 -30.63
C ALA A 139 5.62 -7.63 -30.62
N GLN A 140 4.38 -7.98 -30.96
CA GLN A 140 3.88 -9.35 -31.05
C GLN A 140 3.52 -9.66 -32.51
N PRO A 141 3.59 -10.94 -32.93
CA PRO A 141 3.36 -11.32 -34.33
C PRO A 141 1.96 -11.02 -34.88
N ASP A 142 0.99 -10.77 -34.00
CA ASP A 142 -0.42 -10.52 -34.32
C ASP A 142 -0.73 -9.02 -34.58
N GLY A 143 0.30 -8.18 -34.66
CA GLY A 143 0.15 -6.73 -34.90
C GLY A 143 -0.17 -5.92 -33.64
N TYR A 144 -0.01 -6.52 -32.46
CA TYR A 144 -0.14 -5.85 -31.18
C TYR A 144 1.22 -5.70 -30.49
N ALA A 145 1.26 -4.88 -29.46
CA ALA A 145 2.43 -4.68 -28.63
C ALA A 145 2.05 -4.78 -27.15
N VAL A 146 2.97 -5.30 -26.36
CA VAL A 146 2.88 -5.36 -24.91
C VAL A 146 3.96 -4.47 -24.32
N VAL A 147 3.57 -3.52 -23.47
CA VAL A 147 4.49 -2.69 -22.71
C VAL A 147 4.38 -3.04 -21.23
N ILE A 148 5.48 -3.51 -20.64
CA ILE A 148 5.62 -3.76 -19.20
C ILE A 148 6.28 -2.55 -18.57
N LEU A 149 5.66 -2.04 -17.51
CA LEU A 149 6.09 -0.85 -16.77
C LEU A 149 6.26 -1.21 -15.30
N ASP A 150 7.45 -1.02 -14.75
CA ASP A 150 7.66 -1.11 -13.31
C ASP A 150 7.79 0.29 -12.73
N LEU A 151 6.88 0.62 -11.82
CA LEU A 151 6.65 1.95 -11.29
C LEU A 151 6.88 1.99 -9.79
N VAL A 152 7.17 3.19 -9.30
CA VAL A 152 7.17 3.52 -7.88
C VAL A 152 6.06 4.55 -7.66
N VAL A 153 5.08 4.22 -6.84
CA VAL A 153 3.90 5.04 -6.54
C VAL A 153 3.70 5.19 -5.04
N LYS A 154 3.05 6.26 -4.60
CA LYS A 154 2.74 6.48 -3.19
C LYS A 154 1.48 5.72 -2.74
N ASP A 155 0.48 5.64 -3.60
CA ASP A 155 -0.85 5.11 -3.29
C ASP A 155 -1.60 4.68 -4.56
N GLN A 156 -2.77 4.07 -4.35
CA GLN A 156 -3.68 3.65 -5.41
C GLN A 156 -4.24 4.84 -6.22
N LYS A 157 -4.33 6.04 -5.64
CA LYS A 157 -4.84 7.23 -6.33
C LYS A 157 -3.87 7.70 -7.41
N GLU A 158 -2.59 7.78 -7.10
CA GLU A 158 -1.53 8.05 -8.08
C GLU A 158 -1.50 6.98 -9.17
N LEU A 159 -1.54 5.71 -8.78
CA LEU A 159 -1.56 4.60 -9.74
C LEU A 159 -2.76 4.68 -10.70
N THR A 160 -3.94 5.00 -10.18
CA THR A 160 -5.16 5.17 -10.98
C THR A 160 -5.03 6.35 -11.94
N SER A 161 -4.42 7.46 -11.52
CA SER A 161 -4.14 8.61 -12.39
C SER A 161 -3.22 8.23 -13.55
N ILE A 162 -2.16 7.45 -13.26
CA ILE A 162 -1.23 6.93 -14.28
C ILE A 162 -1.96 6.00 -15.26
N ILE A 163 -2.74 5.04 -14.75
CA ILE A 163 -3.54 4.12 -15.58
C ILE A 163 -4.48 4.90 -16.50
N ASN A 164 -5.22 5.87 -15.97
CA ASN A 164 -6.15 6.68 -16.76
C ASN A 164 -5.42 7.46 -17.85
N LYS A 165 -4.23 8.00 -17.56
CA LYS A 165 -3.45 8.72 -18.56
C LYS A 165 -2.90 7.80 -19.66
N LEU A 166 -2.43 6.61 -19.31
CA LEU A 166 -1.97 5.61 -20.26
C LEU A 166 -3.10 5.12 -21.17
N SER A 167 -4.30 4.92 -20.62
CA SER A 167 -5.48 4.51 -21.40
C SER A 167 -5.92 5.54 -22.45
N GLN A 168 -5.47 6.80 -22.35
CA GLN A 168 -5.74 7.84 -23.34
C GLN A 168 -4.74 7.84 -24.51
N VAL A 169 -3.65 7.08 -24.43
CA VAL A 169 -2.65 7.01 -25.49
C VAL A 169 -3.26 6.33 -26.72
N PRO A 170 -3.21 6.95 -27.91
CA PRO A 170 -3.79 6.36 -29.12
C PRO A 170 -3.23 4.97 -29.42
N GLY A 171 -4.13 4.00 -29.58
CA GLY A 171 -3.79 2.60 -29.85
C GLY A 171 -3.66 1.72 -28.60
N VAL A 172 -3.70 2.28 -27.39
CA VAL A 172 -3.82 1.48 -26.17
C VAL A 172 -5.20 0.84 -26.11
N LEU A 173 -5.23 -0.46 -25.83
CA LEU A 173 -6.43 -1.30 -25.75
C LEU A 173 -6.78 -1.62 -24.30
N GLY A 174 -5.78 -1.69 -23.42
CA GLY A 174 -6.00 -1.95 -22.01
C GLY A 174 -4.73 -1.73 -21.20
N VAL A 175 -4.93 -1.34 -19.94
CA VAL A 175 -3.88 -1.20 -18.93
C VAL A 175 -4.31 -2.01 -17.73
N ARG A 176 -3.51 -2.97 -17.32
CA ARG A 176 -3.79 -3.83 -16.18
C ARG A 176 -2.59 -3.90 -15.26
N ARG A 177 -2.86 -4.08 -13.97
CA ARG A 177 -1.81 -4.42 -13.01
C ARG A 177 -1.41 -5.87 -13.22
N ALA A 178 -0.14 -6.18 -12.97
CA ALA A 178 0.29 -7.57 -12.92
C ALA A 178 -0.52 -8.33 -11.88
N THR A 179 -1.32 -9.29 -12.35
CA THR A 179 -1.93 -10.35 -11.54
C THR A 179 -1.08 -11.58 -11.84
N GLY A 180 -0.08 -11.82 -11.00
CA GLY A 180 0.89 -12.90 -11.24
C GLY A 180 0.30 -14.29 -11.14
#